data_AF-A0A6M0C5M1-F1
#
_entry.id   AF-A0A6M0C5M1-F1
#
_cell.length_a   1.000
_cell.length_b   1.000
_cell.length_c   1.000
_cell.angle_alpha   90.00
_cell.angle_beta   90.00
_cell.angle_gamma   90.00
#
_symmetry.space_group_name_H-M   'P 1'
#
loop_
_entity.id
_entity.type
_entity.pdbx_description
1 polymer ?
#
loop_
_entity_poly.entity_id
_entity_poly.type
_entity_poly.pdbx_seq_one_letter_code
_entity_poly.pdbx_strand_id
1 'polypeptide(L)' 'MPRRITVTLADTVTDKLQRWADARGQPIATVAGIAIELAVNSAEDKGDIPPKDPTTSTKQTKAS' A
#
# COMPACT_ATOMS: atom_id res chain seq x y z
N MET A 1 10.02 7.89 -1.68
CA MET A 1 9.95 7.87 -3.16
C MET A 1 8.75 7.04 -3.58
N PRO A 2 7.89 7.49 -4.51
CA PRO A 2 6.77 6.69 -4.99
C PRO A 2 7.29 5.51 -5.83
N ARG A 3 6.73 4.32 -5.61
CA ARG A 3 7.01 3.11 -6.39
C ARG A 3 5.78 2.81 -7.25
N ARG A 4 5.97 2.55 -8.55
CA ARG A 4 4.89 2.13 -9.44
C ARG A 4 4.82 0.61 -9.48
N ILE A 5 3.63 0.07 -9.25
CA ILE A 5 3.30 -1.35 -9.40
C ILE A 5 2.06 -1.47 -10.29
N THR A 6 1.85 -2.65 -10.88
CA THR A 6 0.63 -2.99 -11.62
C THR A 6 -0.12 -4.05 -10.84
N VAL A 7 -1.43 -3.87 -10.66
CA VAL A 7 -2.29 -4.82 -9.94
C VAL A 7 -3.48 -5.20 -10.83
N THR A 8 -3.88 -6.46 -10.76
CA THR A 8 -5.10 -6.96 -11.40
C THR A 8 -6.16 -7.14 -10.32
N LEU A 9 -7.34 -6.57 -10.54
CA LEU A 9 -8.45 -6.59 -9.60
C LEU A 9 -9.66 -7.25 -10.24
N ALA A 10 -10.52 -7.85 -9.43
CA ALA A 10 -11.81 -8.34 -9.90
C ALA A 10 -12.69 -7.18 -10.38
N ASP A 11 -13.52 -7.41 -11.40
CA ASP A 11 -14.41 -6.39 -11.98
C ASP A 11 -15.26 -5.70 -10.91
N THR A 12 -15.80 -6.47 -9.96
CA THR A 12 -16.61 -5.95 -8.85
C THR A 12 -15.87 -4.95 -7.94
N VAL A 13 -14.54 -5.06 -7.83
CA VAL A 13 -13.70 -4.12 -7.10
C VAL A 13 -13.43 -2.89 -7.96
N THR A 14 -13.11 -3.08 -9.24
CA THR A 14 -12.90 -2.01 -10.21
C THR A 14 -14.11 -1.09 -10.31
N ASP A 15 -15.33 -1.64 -10.37
CA ASP A 15 -16.58 -0.87 -10.43
C ASP A 15 -16.82 -0.02 -9.17
N LYS A 16 -16.46 -0.56 -7.99
CA LYS A 16 -16.55 0.19 -6.73
C LYS A 16 -15.53 1.33 -6.69
N LEU A 17 -14.30 1.07 -7.14
CA LEU A 17 -13.25 2.08 -7.23
C LEU A 17 -13.61 3.18 -8.22
N GLN A 18 -14.20 2.82 -9.38
CA GLN A 18 -14.65 3.80 -10.37
C GLN A 18 -15.73 4.71 -9.80
N ARG A 19 -16.77 4.15 -9.17
CA ARG A 19 -17.82 4.97 -8.51
C ARG A 19 -17.25 5.89 -7.44
N TRP A 20 -16.27 5.42 -6.68
CA TRP A 20 -15.61 6.24 -5.65
C TRP A 20 -14.74 7.35 -6.27
N ALA A 21 -14.07 7.07 -7.39
CA ALA A 21 -13.29 8.02 -8.16
C ALA A 21 -14.17 9.13 -8.75
N ASP A 22 -15.30 8.76 -9.36
CA ASP A 22 -16.27 9.69 -9.93
C ASP A 22 -16.81 10.65 -8.86
N ALA A 23 -17.17 10.12 -7.69
CA ALA A 23 -17.67 10.92 -6.57
C ALA A 23 -16.65 11.93 -6.02
N ARG A 24 -15.34 11.69 -6.20
CA ARG A 24 -14.26 12.58 -5.75
C ARG A 24 -13.72 13.49 -6.85
N GLY A 25 -14.11 13.27 -8.12
CA GLY A 25 -13.49 13.92 -9.27
C GLY A 25 -11.99 13.62 -9.39
N GLN A 26 -11.57 12.40 -9.04
CA GLN A 26 -10.16 11.98 -9.06
C GLN A 26 -9.93 10.80 -10.01
N PRO A 27 -8.71 10.60 -10.52
CA PRO A 27 -8.38 9.40 -11.31
C PRO A 27 -8.56 8.11 -10.50
N ILE A 28 -9.07 7.06 -11.14
CA ILE A 28 -9.26 5.74 -10.49
C ILE A 28 -7.96 5.20 -9.87
N ALA A 29 -6.80 5.43 -10.52
CA ALA A 29 -5.50 5.01 -10.00
C ALA A 29 -5.15 5.67 -8.66
N THR A 30 -5.51 6.95 -8.49
CA THR A 30 -5.32 7.68 -7.22
C THR A 30 -6.18 7.06 -6.12
N VAL A 31 -7.45 6.79 -6.42
CA VAL A 31 -8.38 6.18 -5.48
C VAL A 31 -7.98 4.75 -5.12
N ALA A 32 -7.51 3.96 -6.09
CA ALA A 32 -6.96 2.64 -5.86
C ALA A 32 -5.72 2.69 -4.94
N GLY A 33 -4.82 3.66 -5.14
CA GLY A 33 -3.68 3.88 -4.26
C GLY A 33 -4.10 4.15 -2.82
N ILE A 34 -5.07 5.04 -2.61
CA ILE A 34 -5.63 5.34 -1.28
C ILE A 34 -6.28 4.08 -0.66
N ALA A 35 -7.04 3.31 -1.45
CA ALA A 35 -7.68 2.09 -0.97
C ALA A 35 -6.64 1.07 -0.47
N ILE A 36 -5.55 0.89 -1.23
CA ILE A 36 -4.45 -0.01 -0.87
C ILE A 36 -3.76 0.48 0.40
N GLU A 37 -3.47 1.78 0.52
CA GLU A 37 -2.84 2.35 1.71
C GLU A 37 -3.68 2.15 2.97
N LEU A 38 -4.99 2.41 2.90
CA LEU A 38 -5.91 2.16 4.01
C LEU A 38 -5.97 0.68 4.41
N ALA A 39 -5.99 -0.23 3.43
CA ALA A 39 -6.00 -1.66 3.69
C ALA A 39 -4.68 -2.15 4.32
N VAL A 40 -3.54 -1.65 3.84
CA VAL A 40 -2.21 -1.95 4.39
C VAL A 40 -2.10 -1.45 5.83
N ASN A 41 -2.50 -0.21 6.11
CA ASN A 41 -2.48 0.33 7.48
C ASN A 41 -3.37 -0.50 8.40
N SER A 42 -4.58 -0.87 7.95
CA SER A 42 -5.46 -1.73 8.74
C SER A 42 -4.88 -3.13 9.00
N ALA A 43 -4.13 -3.68 8.05
CA ALA A 43 -3.47 -4.98 8.19
C ALA A 43 -2.27 -4.90 9.15
N GLU A 44 -1.52 -3.79 9.13
CA GLU A 44 -0.45 -3.52 10.10
C GLU A 44 -1.02 -3.38 11.52
N ASP A 45 -2.11 -2.64 11.70
CA ASP A 45 -2.78 -2.48 13.01
C ASP A 45 -3.32 -3.80 13.58
N LYS A 46 -3.68 -4.75 12.71
CA LYS A 46 -4.13 -6.10 13.09
C LYS A 46 -2.99 -7.07 13.38
N GLY A 47 -1.75 -6.71 13.01
CA GLY A 47 -0.59 -7.60 13.07
C GLY A 47 -0.51 -8.62 11.93
N ASP A 48 -1.31 -8.44 10.85
CA ASP A 48 -1.24 -9.28 9.65
C ASP A 48 0.04 -9.03 8.84
N ILE A 49 0.54 -7.79 8.89
CA ILE A 49 1.82 -7.40 8.30
C ILE A 49 2.89 -7.49 9.39
N PRO A 50 3.92 -8.34 9.23
CA PRO A 50 4.99 -8.42 10.21
C PRO A 50 5.70 -7.07 10.32
N PRO A 51 6.12 -6.67 11.54
CA PRO A 51 6.89 -5.46 11.72
C PRO A 51 8.16 -5.52 10.87
N LYS A 52 8.57 -4.37 10.33
CA LYS A 52 9.83 -4.29 9.59
C LYS A 52 10.96 -4.78 10.50
N ASP A 53 11.68 -5.82 10.08
CA ASP A 53 12.85 -6.30 10.81
C ASP A 53 13.80 -5.12 11.09
N PRO A 54 14.33 -4.97 12.33
CA PRO A 54 15.28 -3.91 12.64
C PRO A 54 16.67 -4.09 11.99
N THR A 55 16.88 -5.10 11.16
CA THR A 55 18.16 -5.45 10.56
C THR A 55 18.43 -4.71 9.24
N THR A 56 18.60 -3.39 9.33
CA THR A 56 19.48 -2.65 8.40
C THR A 56 20.10 -1.39 9.03
N SER A 57 20.30 -1.39 10.36
CA SER A 57 21.09 -0.35 11.05
C SER A 57 22.14 -0.93 11.99
N THR A 58 22.85 -2.01 11.63
CA THR A 58 24.13 -2.36 12.27
C THR A 58 24.98 -3.25 11.34
N LYS A 59 25.79 -2.62 10.48
CA LYS A 59 27.06 -3.23 10.04
C LYS A 59 28.15 -2.16 9.93
N GLN A 60 28.39 -1.46 11.04
CA GLN A 60 29.68 -0.85 11.29
C GLN A 60 30.00 -0.95 12.78
N THR A 61 30.46 -2.14 13.18
CA THR A 61 31.24 -2.31 14.39
C THR A 61 32.41 -3.22 14.05
N LYS A 62 33.57 -2.58 13.87
CA LYS A 62 34.88 -2.99 14.39
C LYS A 62 35.30 -4.46 14.22
N ALA A 63 36.18 -4.71 13.24
CA ALA A 63 37.24 -5.72 13.23
C ALA A 63 38.24 -5.24 12.15
N SER A 64 39.56 -5.13 12.34
CA SER A 64 40.49 -5.62 13.37
C SER A 64 41.56 -4.56 13.65
#